data_AF-A0A7J7RV99-F1
#
_entry.id   AF-A0A7J7RV99-F1
#
_cell.length_a   1.000
_cell.length_b   1.000
_cell.length_c   1.000
_cell.angle_alpha   90.00
_cell.angle_beta   90.00
_cell.angle_gamma   90.00
#
_symmetry.space_group_name_H-M   'P 1'
#
loop_
_entity.id
_entity.type
_entity.pdbx_description
1 polymer ?
#
loop_
_entity_poly.entity_id
_entity_poly.type
_entity_poly.pdbx_seq_one_letter_code
_entity_poly.pdbx_strand_id
1 'polypeptide(L)'
;MWAPMAGLSPRLTLAAFPGAARLCLWRAGAARWKGVPARNRRGLSDFRPKLAPSEGFKVLPPGVSKSRLESKRYILSPDLAETMVPFLLRNDGCDLILEINPGPGILTRALLQRGARVIALESDKTFIPHLESLGKKLGGKLHVLHCDFFKLDPRSFGVIKPVVNSKLLFQKFGIETLPWSKGIPLKVVGIFPTKNEKKMIWKVLHDIYSCTSIYRYGRVELNFFFNELESQRMMANPLNPNLYYALSVLWQVAYDVKLLHTEPWSSFDMCSQSGQREKPESKESLEQQTQQNLCLIQLTPHKDLFSQHLTSVNYDVFFHMTKQCFLKRHGKLIDHLTSLSPIDAMDILKKIRQDKTIKIIDMYPSDFKCLFETIECSKDHTCKWLYDDFMEDVIV
;
A
#
# COMPACT_ATOMS: atom_id res chain seq x y z
N MET A 1 6.96 46.36 8.28
CA MET A 1 8.08 46.95 9.03
C MET A 1 8.90 45.79 9.56
N TRP A 2 10.03 45.49 8.91
CA TRP A 2 11.01 44.49 9.33
C TRP A 2 12.01 45.15 10.28
N ALA A 3 12.35 44.49 11.39
CA ALA A 3 13.73 44.24 11.83
C ALA A 3 13.77 43.42 13.15
N PRO A 4 14.85 42.66 13.40
CA PRO A 4 14.88 41.52 14.32
C PRO A 4 15.78 41.73 15.57
N MET A 5 15.63 40.90 16.60
CA MET A 5 16.65 40.63 17.63
C MET A 5 17.02 39.14 17.54
N ALA A 6 18.24 38.75 17.14
CA ALA A 6 19.45 38.63 17.98
C ALA A 6 19.14 37.86 19.29
N GLY A 7 19.66 36.67 19.60
CA GLY A 7 20.92 36.02 19.24
C GLY A 7 21.57 35.61 20.56
N LEU A 8 21.46 34.33 20.97
CA LEU A 8 22.20 33.76 22.11
C LEU A 8 22.73 32.36 21.76
N SER A 9 23.98 32.12 22.18
CA SER A 9 24.88 31.06 21.73
C SER A 9 24.68 29.69 22.40
N PRO A 10 25.18 28.59 21.81
CA PRO A 10 25.10 27.25 22.37
C PRO A 10 26.32 26.95 23.25
N ARG A 11 26.10 26.39 24.45
CA ARG A 11 27.02 25.51 25.21
C ARG A 11 26.46 25.32 26.62
N LEU A 12 25.94 24.13 26.92
CA LEU A 12 26.00 23.59 28.28
C LEU A 12 26.38 22.11 28.22
N THR A 13 27.39 21.83 29.02
CA THR A 13 28.28 20.69 29.03
C THR A 13 27.64 19.52 29.79
N LEU A 14 27.92 18.29 29.34
CA LEU A 14 27.64 17.06 30.10
C LEU A 14 28.24 17.16 31.50
N ALA A 15 27.40 17.08 32.53
CA ALA A 15 27.83 16.80 33.90
C ALA A 15 27.36 15.39 34.26
N ALA A 16 28.32 14.46 34.35
CA ALA A 16 28.15 13.17 34.97
C ALA A 16 28.41 13.32 36.48
N PHE A 17 27.45 12.94 37.31
CA PHE A 17 27.72 12.59 38.71
C PHE A 17 27.10 11.22 39.01
N PRO A 18 27.85 10.30 39.63
CA PRO A 18 27.40 8.95 39.94
C PRO A 18 26.64 8.96 41.28
N GLY A 19 25.50 8.30 41.33
CA GLY A 19 24.73 8.14 42.56
C GLY A 19 23.90 6.86 42.51
N ALA A 20 24.37 5.85 43.23
CA ALA A 20 23.79 4.52 43.29
C ALA A 20 22.45 4.50 44.06
N ALA A 21 21.42 3.85 43.50
CA ALA A 21 20.33 3.27 44.28
C ALA A 21 19.62 2.13 43.54
N ARG A 22 20.02 0.91 43.91
CA ARG A 22 19.23 -0.33 44.07
C ARG A 22 18.05 -0.58 43.10
N LEU A 23 18.29 -1.42 42.10
CA LEU A 23 17.26 -2.23 41.44
C LEU A 23 17.37 -3.67 41.93
N CYS A 24 16.33 -4.14 42.63
CA CYS A 24 16.15 -5.54 43.01
C CYS A 24 15.81 -6.37 41.76
N LEU A 25 16.82 -7.05 41.22
CA LEU A 25 16.65 -8.11 40.23
C LEU A 25 16.24 -9.41 40.93
N TRP A 26 14.99 -9.81 40.77
CA TRP A 26 14.61 -11.21 40.93
C TRP A 26 14.97 -11.96 39.64
N ARG A 27 15.98 -12.83 39.74
CA ARG A 27 16.31 -13.85 38.74
C ARG A 27 15.55 -15.13 39.08
N ALA A 28 14.88 -15.72 38.10
CA ALA A 28 14.79 -17.17 37.95
C ALA A 28 14.53 -17.53 36.47
N GLY A 29 15.28 -18.49 35.93
CA GLY A 29 14.98 -19.16 34.67
C GLY A 29 15.96 -18.91 33.53
N ALA A 30 17.10 -19.58 33.54
CA ALA A 30 18.07 -19.60 32.45
C ALA A 30 17.61 -20.49 31.28
N ALA A 31 17.75 -19.99 30.05
CA ALA A 31 17.92 -20.83 28.86
C ALA A 31 18.99 -20.18 27.95
N ARG A 32 20.13 -20.86 27.83
CA ARG A 32 21.30 -20.49 27.02
C ARG A 32 20.98 -20.51 25.52
N TRP A 33 21.13 -19.40 24.82
CA TRP A 33 21.36 -19.40 23.36
C TRP A 33 22.65 -18.67 23.01
N LYS A 34 23.44 -19.31 22.15
CA LYS A 34 24.84 -19.02 21.80
C LYS A 34 25.00 -17.65 21.14
N GLY A 35 26.03 -16.91 21.55
CA GLY A 35 26.40 -15.62 21.00
C GLY A 35 27.00 -15.70 19.59
N VAL A 36 26.67 -14.70 18.77
CA VAL A 36 27.33 -14.39 17.50
C VAL A 36 28.31 -13.22 17.76
N PRO A 37 29.58 -13.29 17.31
CA PRO A 37 30.58 -12.31 17.69
C PRO A 37 30.41 -10.97 16.98
N ALA A 38 30.59 -9.89 17.75
CA ALA A 38 30.65 -8.51 17.27
C ALA A 38 31.80 -8.32 16.28
N ARG A 39 31.53 -7.76 15.10
CA ARG A 39 32.55 -7.38 14.12
C ARG A 39 32.68 -5.86 14.01
N ASN A 40 33.79 -5.39 14.55
CA ASN A 40 34.49 -4.11 14.41
C ASN A 40 33.85 -2.98 13.57
N ARG A 41 33.53 -1.87 14.25
CA ARG A 41 33.50 -0.52 13.68
C ARG A 41 34.92 0.03 13.61
N ARG A 42 35.35 0.53 12.45
CA ARG A 42 36.46 1.48 12.30
C ARG A 42 36.33 2.25 10.99
N GLY A 43 36.48 3.58 11.08
CA GLY A 43 36.95 4.44 9.98
C GLY A 43 35.90 5.30 9.27
N LEU A 44 35.51 6.42 9.87
CA LEU A 44 35.01 7.60 9.15
C LEU A 44 36.22 8.51 8.87
N SER A 45 36.53 8.77 7.60
CA SER A 45 37.20 10.01 7.17
C SER A 45 37.04 10.25 5.67
N ASP A 46 36.47 11.42 5.38
CA ASP A 46 36.73 12.35 4.27
C ASP A 46 36.61 11.87 2.83
N PHE A 47 35.52 12.25 2.15
CA PHE A 47 35.60 12.78 0.78
C PHE A 47 34.46 13.78 0.49
N ARG A 48 34.86 15.01 0.10
CA ARG A 48 34.00 16.10 -0.40
C ARG A 48 33.32 15.69 -1.72
N PRO A 49 32.04 16.04 -1.96
CA PRO A 49 31.43 15.81 -3.27
C PRO A 49 31.90 16.86 -4.30
N LYS A 50 32.52 16.41 -5.39
CA LYS A 50 32.63 17.18 -6.63
C LYS A 50 31.37 16.98 -7.46
N LEU A 51 30.76 18.07 -7.92
CA LEU A 51 29.68 18.08 -8.91
C LEU A 51 30.22 17.60 -10.27
N ALA A 52 29.54 16.63 -10.89
CA ALA A 52 29.76 16.19 -12.27
C ALA A 52 28.42 16.18 -13.04
N PRO A 53 28.44 16.34 -14.37
CA PRO A 53 27.29 16.78 -15.16
C PRO A 53 26.22 15.68 -15.37
N SER A 54 25.03 16.10 -15.77
CA SER A 54 23.89 15.25 -16.13
C SER A 54 24.26 14.17 -17.17
N GLU A 55 24.27 12.90 -16.76
CA GLU A 55 24.31 11.76 -17.68
C GLU A 55 22.97 11.00 -17.65
N GLY A 56 22.42 10.75 -18.85
CA GLY A 56 21.19 10.00 -19.08
C GLY A 56 21.27 8.53 -18.68
N PHE A 57 20.10 7.89 -18.62
CA PHE A 57 19.91 6.49 -18.25
C PHE A 57 20.78 5.55 -19.10
N LYS A 58 21.89 5.05 -18.54
CA LYS A 58 22.65 3.93 -19.10
C LYS A 58 21.94 2.63 -18.79
N VAL A 59 21.50 1.94 -19.83
CA VAL A 59 21.03 0.55 -19.82
C VAL A 59 22.21 -0.35 -19.48
N LEU A 60 22.11 -1.15 -18.42
CA LEU A 60 23.11 -2.17 -18.08
C LEU A 60 22.96 -3.41 -19.00
N PRO A 61 24.05 -4.14 -19.32
CA PRO A 61 23.99 -5.33 -20.17
C PRO A 61 23.25 -6.48 -19.48
N PRO A 62 22.66 -7.42 -20.24
CA PRO A 62 21.82 -8.47 -19.70
C PRO A 62 22.67 -9.55 -19.00
N GLY A 63 22.74 -9.49 -17.68
CA GLY A 63 23.09 -10.65 -16.86
C GLY A 63 21.90 -11.61 -16.86
N VAL A 64 22.05 -12.78 -17.49
CA VAL A 64 21.02 -13.82 -17.56
C VAL A 64 20.87 -14.47 -16.18
N SER A 65 20.06 -13.87 -15.31
CA SER A 65 19.34 -14.65 -14.31
C SER A 65 18.06 -15.16 -14.99
N LYS A 66 17.93 -16.49 -15.16
CA LYS A 66 16.64 -17.10 -15.52
C LYS A 66 15.67 -16.91 -14.36
N SER A 67 15.12 -15.70 -14.20
CA SER A 67 13.92 -15.52 -13.39
C SER A 67 12.80 -16.22 -14.12
N ARG A 68 12.22 -17.29 -13.55
CA ARG A 68 10.93 -17.81 -14.02
C ARG A 68 9.99 -16.61 -14.13
N LEU A 69 9.63 -16.22 -15.36
CA LEU A 69 8.68 -15.13 -15.53
C LEU A 69 7.37 -15.56 -14.87
N GLU A 70 6.88 -14.68 -14.01
CA GLU A 70 5.66 -14.93 -13.26
C GLU A 70 4.48 -15.04 -14.22
N SER A 71 3.64 -16.04 -14.00
CA SER A 71 2.38 -16.26 -14.70
C SER A 71 1.42 -15.10 -14.41
N LYS A 72 1.45 -14.06 -15.26
CA LYS A 72 0.59 -12.87 -15.17
C LYS A 72 -0.65 -13.06 -16.02
N ARG A 73 -1.74 -12.42 -15.58
CA ARG A 73 -3.02 -12.41 -16.28
C ARG A 73 -3.16 -11.14 -17.09
N TYR A 74 -3.84 -11.25 -18.22
CA TYR A 74 -4.11 -10.13 -19.11
C TYR A 74 -5.58 -10.10 -19.51
N ILE A 75 -6.11 -8.90 -19.75
CA ILE A 75 -7.44 -8.71 -20.33
C ILE A 75 -7.36 -9.06 -21.82
N LEU A 76 -8.01 -10.14 -22.23
CA LEU A 76 -8.03 -10.58 -23.63
C LEU A 76 -9.38 -10.34 -24.31
N SER A 77 -10.47 -10.25 -23.55
CA SER A 77 -11.81 -10.01 -24.08
C SER A 77 -12.00 -8.54 -24.48
N PRO A 78 -12.29 -8.23 -25.75
CA PRO A 78 -12.66 -6.87 -26.17
C PRO A 78 -13.96 -6.39 -25.51
N ASP A 79 -14.92 -7.29 -25.29
CA ASP A 79 -16.20 -6.95 -24.65
C ASP A 79 -15.99 -6.52 -23.20
N LEU A 80 -15.09 -7.20 -22.49
CA LEU A 80 -14.67 -6.78 -21.13
C LEU A 80 -13.99 -5.42 -21.18
N ALA A 81 -13.07 -5.20 -22.12
CA ALA A 81 -12.39 -3.92 -22.25
C ALA A 81 -13.37 -2.77 -22.48
N GLU A 82 -14.34 -2.92 -23.39
CA GLU A 82 -15.39 -1.94 -23.63
C GLU A 82 -16.29 -1.73 -22.40
N THR A 83 -16.61 -2.81 -21.67
CA THR A 83 -17.37 -2.74 -20.41
C THR A 83 -16.63 -1.95 -19.33
N MET A 84 -15.30 -2.02 -19.30
CA MET A 84 -14.49 -1.30 -18.32
C MET A 84 -14.40 0.20 -18.58
N VAL A 85 -14.45 0.65 -19.84
CA VAL A 85 -14.19 2.06 -20.17
C VAL A 85 -15.14 3.03 -19.45
N PRO A 86 -16.47 2.83 -19.40
CA PRO A 86 -17.38 3.72 -18.67
C PRO A 86 -17.06 3.86 -17.18
N PHE A 87 -16.52 2.81 -16.55
CA PHE A 87 -16.14 2.87 -15.14
C PHE A 87 -14.89 3.72 -14.91
N LEU A 88 -13.95 3.70 -15.86
CA LEU A 88 -12.65 4.38 -15.76
C LEU A 88 -12.73 5.84 -16.25
N LEU A 89 -13.41 6.09 -17.37
CA LEU A 89 -13.54 7.40 -17.99
C LEU A 89 -14.86 8.08 -17.61
N ARG A 90 -14.96 8.45 -16.33
CA ARG A 90 -16.09 9.21 -15.79
C ARG A 90 -15.93 10.70 -16.06
N ASN A 91 -17.04 11.44 -16.01
CA ASN A 91 -17.05 12.90 -16.16
C ASN A 91 -16.58 13.61 -14.87
N ASP A 92 -15.40 13.24 -14.37
CA ASP A 92 -14.78 13.77 -13.14
C ASP A 92 -13.50 14.59 -13.44
N GLY A 93 -13.23 14.87 -14.72
CA GLY A 93 -12.11 15.69 -15.18
C GLY A 93 -10.75 14.98 -15.16
N CYS A 94 -10.70 13.68 -14.83
CA CYS A 94 -9.48 12.89 -14.83
C CYS A 94 -9.43 11.94 -16.04
N ASP A 95 -8.79 12.38 -17.11
CA ASP A 95 -8.64 11.62 -18.37
C ASP A 95 -7.32 10.85 -18.47
N LEU A 96 -6.45 10.96 -17.45
CA LEU A 96 -5.19 10.25 -17.37
C LEU A 96 -5.37 8.91 -16.66
N ILE A 97 -5.06 7.82 -17.37
CA ILE A 97 -5.09 6.45 -16.86
C ILE A 97 -3.67 5.89 -16.81
N LEU A 98 -3.29 5.35 -15.64
CA LEU A 98 -2.10 4.51 -15.49
C LEU A 98 -2.53 3.05 -15.58
N GLU A 99 -2.23 2.40 -16.70
CA GLU A 99 -2.58 0.99 -16.93
C GLU A 99 -1.41 0.08 -16.55
N ILE A 100 -1.67 -0.88 -15.66
CA ILE A 100 -0.66 -1.79 -15.11
C ILE A 100 -0.69 -3.13 -15.83
N ASN A 101 0.45 -3.52 -16.39
CA ASN A 101 0.64 -4.77 -17.16
C ASN A 101 -0.44 -4.96 -18.24
N PRO A 102 -0.55 -4.04 -19.21
CA PRO A 102 -1.54 -4.12 -20.30
C PRO A 102 -1.41 -5.38 -21.17
N GLY A 103 -0.22 -5.99 -21.24
CA GLY A 103 0.05 -7.16 -22.06
C GLY A 103 -0.27 -6.91 -23.54
N PRO A 104 -1.17 -7.69 -24.16
CA PRO A 104 -1.59 -7.48 -25.55
C PRO A 104 -2.23 -6.10 -25.84
N GLY A 105 -2.58 -5.32 -24.82
CA GLY A 105 -3.07 -3.95 -25.00
C GLY A 105 -4.51 -3.83 -25.49
N ILE A 106 -5.36 -4.83 -25.18
CA ILE A 106 -6.79 -4.80 -25.53
C ILE A 106 -7.50 -3.67 -24.79
N LEU A 107 -7.32 -3.57 -23.47
CA LEU A 107 -7.84 -2.45 -22.68
C LEU A 107 -7.19 -1.12 -23.09
N THR A 108 -5.87 -1.10 -23.28
CA THR A 108 -5.14 0.07 -23.80
C THR A 108 -5.78 0.62 -25.08
N ARG A 109 -6.12 -0.25 -26.03
CA ARG A 109 -6.77 0.14 -27.29
C ARG A 109 -8.15 0.76 -27.04
N ALA A 110 -8.99 0.12 -26.24
CA ALA A 110 -10.33 0.60 -25.92
C ALA A 110 -10.28 1.99 -25.25
N LEU A 111 -9.38 2.18 -24.29
CA LEU A 111 -9.16 3.47 -23.62
C LEU A 111 -8.74 4.57 -24.60
N LEU A 112 -7.77 4.28 -25.48
CA LEU A 112 -7.28 5.25 -26.47
C LEU A 112 -8.36 5.63 -27.50
N GLN A 113 -9.18 4.67 -27.94
CA GLN A 113 -10.30 4.91 -28.86
C GLN A 113 -11.37 5.83 -28.25
N ARG A 114 -11.53 5.80 -26.92
CA ARG A 114 -12.40 6.71 -26.17
C ARG A 114 -11.73 8.03 -25.77
N GLY A 115 -10.52 8.28 -26.29
CA GLY A 115 -9.82 9.57 -26.16
C GLY A 115 -8.97 9.72 -24.91
N ALA A 116 -8.87 8.69 -24.07
CA ALA A 116 -8.07 8.71 -22.85
C ALA A 116 -6.59 8.97 -23.13
N ARG A 117 -5.90 9.57 -22.15
CA ARG A 117 -4.44 9.59 -22.11
C ARG A 117 -3.96 8.41 -21.26
N VAL A 118 -3.12 7.56 -21.82
CA VAL A 118 -2.71 6.31 -21.15
C VAL A 118 -1.20 6.30 -20.93
N ILE A 119 -0.81 5.96 -19.70
CA ILE A 119 0.56 5.56 -19.37
C ILE A 119 0.52 4.06 -19.05
N ALA A 120 1.14 3.25 -19.89
CA ALA A 120 1.26 1.81 -19.72
C ALA A 120 2.54 1.47 -18.94
N LEU A 121 2.40 0.86 -17.76
CA LEU A 121 3.53 0.27 -17.02
C LEU A 121 3.56 -1.23 -17.30
N GLU A 122 4.39 -1.61 -18.25
CA GLU A 122 4.54 -3.00 -18.67
C GLU A 122 5.83 -3.59 -18.10
N SER A 123 5.72 -4.71 -17.43
CA SER A 123 6.85 -5.39 -16.80
C SER A 123 7.45 -6.48 -17.69
N ASP A 124 6.71 -6.98 -18.68
CA ASP A 124 7.20 -7.91 -19.69
C ASP A 124 7.56 -7.16 -20.98
N LYS A 125 8.87 -7.10 -21.27
CA LYS A 125 9.41 -6.40 -22.45
C LYS A 125 8.87 -6.91 -23.78
N THR A 126 8.35 -8.14 -23.84
CA THR A 126 7.86 -8.73 -25.10
C THR A 126 6.62 -7.99 -25.64
N PHE A 127 5.80 -7.39 -24.79
CA PHE A 127 4.62 -6.63 -25.21
C PHE A 127 4.93 -5.18 -25.61
N ILE A 128 6.06 -4.63 -25.17
CA ILE A 128 6.41 -3.22 -25.38
C ILE A 128 6.39 -2.80 -26.86
N PRO A 129 7.01 -3.55 -27.80
CA PRO A 129 6.98 -3.17 -29.22
C PRO A 129 5.56 -3.07 -29.80
N HIS A 130 4.66 -3.97 -29.37
CA HIS A 130 3.26 -3.94 -29.79
C HIS A 130 2.53 -2.71 -29.24
N LEU A 131 2.70 -2.43 -27.95
CA LEU A 131 2.09 -1.27 -27.29
C LEU A 131 2.60 0.05 -27.89
N GLU A 132 3.90 0.17 -28.16
CA GLU A 132 4.46 1.35 -28.83
C GLU A 132 3.90 1.54 -30.25
N SER A 133 3.74 0.44 -30.99
CA SER A 133 3.09 0.45 -32.32
C SER A 133 1.62 0.90 -32.23
N LEU A 134 0.89 0.42 -31.22
CA LEU A 134 -0.48 0.84 -30.94
C LEU A 134 -0.55 2.35 -30.66
N GLY A 135 0.36 2.89 -29.85
CA GLY A 135 0.43 4.31 -29.54
C GLY A 135 0.70 5.20 -30.76
N LYS A 136 1.56 4.76 -31.67
CA LYS A 136 1.83 5.45 -32.94
C LYS A 136 0.60 5.49 -33.85
N LYS A 137 -0.20 4.42 -33.87
CA LYS A 137 -1.42 4.32 -34.69
C LYS A 137 -2.59 5.13 -34.14
N LEU A 138 -2.71 5.24 -32.82
CA LEU A 138 -3.85 5.87 -32.13
C LEU A 138 -3.56 7.29 -31.60
N GLY A 139 -2.75 8.06 -32.34
CA GLY A 139 -2.63 9.50 -32.12
C GLY A 139 -1.74 9.93 -30.95
N GLY A 140 -0.77 9.09 -30.54
CA GLY A 140 0.33 9.52 -29.65
C GLY A 140 -0.04 9.76 -28.18
N LYS A 141 -1.28 9.46 -27.77
CA LYS A 141 -1.75 9.61 -26.37
C LYS A 141 -1.34 8.46 -25.44
N LEU A 142 -0.50 7.54 -25.92
CA LEU A 142 0.03 6.40 -25.17
C LEU A 142 1.52 6.60 -24.88
N HIS A 143 1.89 6.48 -23.62
CA HIS A 143 3.28 6.33 -23.21
C HIS A 143 3.51 4.95 -22.62
N VAL A 144 4.47 4.21 -23.15
CA VAL A 144 4.82 2.87 -22.66
C VAL A 144 6.12 2.96 -21.86
N LEU A 145 6.12 2.40 -20.65
CA LEU A 145 7.32 2.26 -19.83
C LEU A 145 7.52 0.80 -19.45
N HIS A 146 8.77 0.35 -19.58
CA HIS A 146 9.21 -0.91 -18.99
C HIS A 146 9.34 -0.74 -17.46
N CYS A 147 8.29 -1.07 -16.71
CA CYS A 147 8.20 -0.85 -15.28
C CYS A 147 7.23 -1.85 -14.63
N ASP A 148 7.60 -2.37 -13.46
CA ASP A 148 6.71 -3.16 -12.61
C ASP A 148 6.15 -2.28 -11.49
N PHE A 149 4.85 -1.96 -11.58
CA PHE A 149 4.16 -1.10 -10.62
C PHE A 149 4.27 -1.61 -9.17
N PHE A 150 4.19 -2.93 -8.96
CA PHE A 150 4.23 -3.53 -7.64
C PHE A 150 5.62 -3.49 -6.99
N LYS A 151 6.64 -3.10 -7.78
CA LYS A 151 8.02 -2.88 -7.32
C LYS A 151 8.39 -1.40 -7.20
N LEU A 152 7.44 -0.48 -7.41
CA LEU A 152 7.65 0.95 -7.16
C LEU A 152 7.92 1.20 -5.68
N ASP A 153 8.93 2.01 -5.37
CA ASP A 153 9.26 2.48 -4.02
C ASP A 153 9.29 1.33 -2.98
N PRO A 154 10.28 0.42 -3.05
CA PRO A 154 10.41 -0.67 -2.11
C PRO A 154 10.69 -0.13 -0.70
N ARG A 155 9.97 -0.66 0.30
CA ARG A 155 10.05 -0.21 1.70
C ARG A 155 11.28 -0.68 2.47
N SER A 156 12.05 -1.60 1.91
CA SER A 156 13.30 -2.06 2.53
C SER A 156 14.32 -0.91 2.59
N PHE A 157 14.72 -0.52 3.80
CA PHE A 157 15.79 0.44 4.13
C PHE A 157 17.21 -0.01 3.70
N GLY A 158 17.33 -0.91 2.72
CA GLY A 158 18.60 -1.40 2.19
C GLY A 158 19.16 -0.51 1.08
N VAL A 159 20.48 -0.59 0.88
CA VAL A 159 21.32 0.13 -0.12
C VAL A 159 20.93 -0.16 -1.59
N ILE A 160 19.83 -0.87 -1.84
CA ILE A 160 19.35 -1.18 -3.17
C ILE A 160 18.50 0.01 -3.64
N LYS A 161 19.09 0.86 -4.50
CA LYS A 161 18.34 1.92 -5.18
C LYS A 161 17.10 1.31 -5.84
N PRO A 162 15.91 1.92 -5.69
CA PRO A 162 14.72 1.46 -6.38
C PRO A 162 14.98 1.38 -7.88
N VAL A 163 14.58 0.26 -8.50
CA VAL A 163 14.66 0.10 -9.96
C VAL A 163 13.81 1.17 -10.65
N VAL A 164 12.68 1.56 -10.06
CA VAL A 164 11.84 2.67 -10.50
C VAL A 164 11.24 3.40 -9.29
N ASN A 165 11.23 4.74 -9.33
CA ASN A 165 10.72 5.61 -8.27
C ASN A 165 9.50 6.39 -8.77
N SER A 166 8.41 6.41 -7.99
CA SER A 166 7.17 7.12 -8.38
C SER A 166 7.39 8.60 -8.63
N LYS A 167 8.29 9.25 -7.86
CA LYS A 167 8.66 10.65 -8.03
C LYS A 167 9.16 10.94 -9.44
N LEU A 168 10.13 10.14 -9.90
CA LEU A 168 10.74 10.30 -11.21
C LEU A 168 9.74 10.00 -12.33
N LEU A 169 8.91 8.97 -12.15
CA LEU A 169 7.89 8.57 -13.12
C LEU A 169 6.85 9.67 -13.33
N PHE A 170 6.34 10.24 -12.23
CA PHE A 170 5.29 11.25 -12.28
C PHE A 170 5.85 12.60 -12.75
N GLN A 171 7.08 12.95 -12.37
CA GLN A 171 7.79 14.12 -12.93
C GLN A 171 7.96 14.03 -14.44
N LYS A 172 8.34 12.85 -14.97
CA LYS A 172 8.52 12.63 -16.41
C LYS A 172 7.25 12.92 -17.22
N PHE A 173 6.08 12.64 -16.66
CA PHE A 173 4.79 12.83 -17.34
C PHE A 173 4.03 14.10 -16.91
N GLY A 174 4.68 14.96 -16.12
CA GLY A 174 4.06 16.20 -15.64
C GLY A 174 2.81 15.96 -14.81
N ILE A 175 2.76 14.88 -14.03
CA ILE A 175 1.65 14.64 -13.10
C ILE A 175 1.81 15.60 -11.92
N GLU A 176 0.92 16.58 -11.84
CA GLU A 176 0.93 17.56 -10.77
C GLU A 176 0.48 16.95 -9.43
N THR A 177 1.05 17.45 -8.34
CA THR A 177 0.61 17.09 -7.00
C THR A 177 -0.65 17.90 -6.66
N LEU A 178 -1.74 17.20 -6.34
CA LEU A 178 -2.95 17.81 -5.82
C LEU A 178 -2.98 17.71 -4.28
N PRO A 179 -3.41 18.76 -3.57
CA PRO A 179 -3.71 18.65 -2.16
C PRO A 179 -4.73 17.52 -1.91
N TRP A 180 -4.56 16.77 -0.83
CA TRP A 180 -5.43 15.64 -0.48
C TRP A 180 -6.93 15.97 -0.56
N SER A 181 -7.30 17.20 -0.19
CA SER A 181 -8.68 17.70 -0.19
C SER A 181 -9.27 18.03 -1.56
N LYS A 182 -8.44 18.18 -2.61
CA LYS A 182 -8.82 18.78 -3.90
C LYS A 182 -9.31 17.81 -4.97
N GLY A 183 -9.00 16.51 -4.91
CA GLY A 183 -9.50 15.58 -5.93
C GLY A 183 -8.64 14.35 -6.19
N ILE A 184 -8.99 13.64 -7.26
CA ILE A 184 -8.31 12.45 -7.78
C ILE A 184 -7.38 12.91 -8.92
N PRO A 185 -6.05 12.90 -8.73
CA PRO A 185 -5.10 13.37 -9.76
C PRO A 185 -4.89 12.36 -10.89
N LEU A 186 -5.18 11.09 -10.62
CA LEU A 186 -4.83 9.95 -11.47
C LEU A 186 -5.73 8.76 -11.11
N LYS A 187 -6.10 7.98 -12.12
CA LYS A 187 -6.69 6.64 -11.95
C LYS A 187 -5.68 5.59 -12.38
N VAL A 188 -5.53 4.56 -11.56
CA VAL A 188 -4.70 3.38 -11.85
C VAL A 188 -5.63 2.20 -12.11
N VAL A 189 -5.36 1.44 -13.17
CA VAL A 189 -6.13 0.25 -13.52
C VAL A 189 -5.24 -0.95 -13.77
N GLY A 190 -5.66 -2.14 -13.34
CA GLY A 190 -4.96 -3.38 -13.69
C GLY A 190 -5.56 -4.60 -13.02
N ILE A 191 -4.79 -5.68 -13.00
CA ILE A 191 -5.12 -6.93 -12.30
C ILE A 191 -4.20 -7.06 -11.09
N PHE A 192 -4.76 -7.32 -9.92
CA PHE A 192 -3.97 -7.49 -8.70
C PHE A 192 -3.21 -8.83 -8.75
N PRO A 193 -1.94 -8.87 -8.34
CA PRO A 193 -1.13 -10.08 -8.41
C PRO A 193 -1.62 -11.12 -7.40
N THR A 194 -1.77 -12.36 -7.87
CA THR A 194 -2.15 -13.50 -7.00
C THR A 194 -0.99 -13.98 -6.14
N LYS A 195 0.24 -13.89 -6.66
CA LYS A 195 1.44 -14.20 -5.88
C LYS A 195 1.77 -13.02 -4.98
N ASN A 196 2.09 -13.31 -3.72
CA ASN A 196 2.40 -12.30 -2.70
C ASN A 196 1.27 -11.27 -2.50
N GLU A 197 0.01 -11.66 -2.76
CA GLU A 197 -1.17 -10.79 -2.68
C GLU A 197 -1.23 -10.03 -1.35
N LYS A 198 -1.11 -10.74 -0.23
CA LYS A 198 -1.08 -10.13 1.11
C LYS A 198 0.02 -9.09 1.28
N LYS A 199 1.22 -9.37 0.79
CA LYS A 199 2.36 -8.43 0.86
C LYS A 199 2.08 -7.18 0.03
N MET A 200 1.44 -7.34 -1.13
CA MET A 200 1.05 -6.21 -1.98
C MET A 200 -0.07 -5.39 -1.35
N ILE A 201 -1.06 -6.04 -0.72
CA ILE A 201 -2.12 -5.37 0.04
C ILE A 201 -1.50 -4.51 1.15
N TRP A 202 -0.59 -5.08 1.95
CA TRP A 202 0.13 -4.33 2.98
C TRP A 202 0.90 -3.15 2.40
N LYS A 203 1.62 -3.35 1.29
CA LYS A 203 2.32 -2.24 0.63
C LYS A 203 1.36 -1.11 0.26
N VAL A 204 0.23 -1.41 -0.39
CA VAL A 204 -0.75 -0.39 -0.81
C VAL A 204 -1.34 0.33 0.40
N LEU A 205 -1.72 -0.40 1.45
CA LEU A 205 -2.22 0.17 2.70
C LEU A 205 -1.18 1.08 3.35
N HIS A 206 0.04 0.61 3.50
CA HIS A 206 1.05 1.46 4.09
C HIS A 206 1.33 2.70 3.22
N ASP A 207 1.37 2.57 1.89
CA ASP A 207 1.65 3.70 1.00
C ASP A 207 0.57 4.78 1.10
N ILE A 208 -0.71 4.42 1.22
CA ILE A 208 -1.79 5.40 1.44
C ILE A 208 -1.68 6.06 2.80
N TYR A 209 -1.57 5.29 3.88
CA TYR A 209 -1.56 5.86 5.24
C TYR A 209 -0.31 6.69 5.51
N SER A 210 0.83 6.37 4.90
CA SER A 210 2.05 7.17 4.99
C SER A 210 2.12 8.35 4.01
N CYS A 211 1.13 8.52 3.11
CA CYS A 211 1.17 9.51 2.02
C CYS A 211 2.44 9.42 1.16
N THR A 212 2.91 8.20 0.88
CA THR A 212 4.10 7.94 0.07
C THR A 212 3.75 7.31 -1.27
N SER A 213 4.75 7.03 -2.11
CA SER A 213 4.54 6.47 -3.45
C SER A 213 3.58 7.34 -4.27
N ILE A 214 2.65 6.73 -5.00
CA ILE A 214 1.61 7.40 -5.79
C ILE A 214 0.73 8.35 -4.95
N TYR A 215 0.54 8.07 -3.65
CA TYR A 215 -0.30 8.88 -2.76
C TYR A 215 0.34 10.21 -2.35
N ARG A 216 1.63 10.38 -2.64
CA ARG A 216 2.30 11.69 -2.54
C ARG A 216 1.64 12.75 -3.44
N TYR A 217 0.97 12.32 -4.51
CA TYR A 217 0.38 13.21 -5.51
C TYR A 217 -1.09 13.54 -5.26
N GLY A 218 -1.70 12.94 -4.22
CA GLY A 218 -3.11 13.15 -3.87
C GLY A 218 -3.86 11.83 -3.75
N ARG A 219 -5.19 11.90 -3.83
CA ARG A 219 -6.08 10.75 -3.69
C ARG A 219 -6.19 9.95 -4.97
N VAL A 220 -5.14 9.21 -5.30
CA VAL A 220 -5.11 8.32 -6.48
C VAL A 220 -6.19 7.26 -6.34
N GLU A 221 -7.04 7.13 -7.37
CA GLU A 221 -8.05 6.08 -7.42
C GLU A 221 -7.44 4.81 -8.00
N LEU A 222 -7.71 3.67 -7.35
CA LEU A 222 -7.29 2.36 -7.84
C LEU A 222 -8.49 1.55 -8.32
N ASN A 223 -8.39 0.97 -9.51
CA ASN A 223 -9.38 0.10 -10.11
C ASN A 223 -8.71 -1.25 -10.43
N PHE A 224 -8.80 -2.22 -9.54
CA PHE A 224 -8.10 -3.50 -9.71
C PHE A 224 -9.08 -4.67 -9.74
N PHE A 225 -8.79 -5.65 -10.59
CA PHE A 225 -9.37 -6.97 -10.45
C PHE A 225 -8.73 -7.71 -9.28
N PHE A 226 -9.57 -8.13 -8.33
CA PHE A 226 -9.22 -9.03 -7.24
C PHE A 226 -9.94 -10.37 -7.42
N ASN A 227 -9.47 -11.39 -6.70
CA ASN A 227 -10.29 -12.59 -6.56
C ASN A 227 -11.54 -12.29 -5.72
N GLU A 228 -12.60 -13.07 -5.94
CA GLU A 228 -13.89 -12.85 -5.28
C GLU A 228 -13.80 -12.90 -3.75
N LEU A 229 -13.04 -13.87 -3.20
CA LEU A 229 -12.86 -14.02 -1.76
C LEU A 229 -12.20 -12.79 -1.12
N GLU A 230 -11.14 -12.26 -1.72
CA GLU A 230 -10.45 -11.05 -1.23
C GLU A 230 -11.32 -9.80 -1.38
N SER A 231 -12.16 -9.75 -2.43
CA SER A 231 -13.14 -8.68 -2.60
C SER A 231 -14.17 -8.69 -1.47
N GLN A 232 -14.75 -9.85 -1.17
CA GLN A 232 -15.69 -10.03 -0.06
C GLN A 232 -15.03 -9.69 1.29
N ARG A 233 -13.79 -10.15 1.48
CA ARG A 233 -12.94 -9.85 2.65
C ARG A 233 -12.69 -8.35 2.83
N MET A 234 -12.41 -7.62 1.76
CA MET A 234 -12.16 -6.19 1.79
C MET A 234 -13.40 -5.41 2.26
N MET A 235 -14.58 -5.85 1.81
CA MET A 235 -15.88 -5.25 2.15
C MET A 235 -16.52 -5.86 3.42
N ALA A 236 -15.89 -6.85 4.04
CA ALA A 236 -16.43 -7.53 5.20
C ALA A 236 -16.50 -6.60 6.42
N ASN A 237 -17.54 -6.78 7.23
CA ASN A 237 -17.86 -5.98 8.41
C ASN A 237 -18.64 -6.87 9.41
N PRO A 238 -19.15 -6.35 10.53
CA PRO A 238 -19.89 -7.15 11.51
C PRO A 238 -21.06 -7.99 10.96
N LEU A 239 -21.65 -7.61 9.82
CA LEU A 239 -22.72 -8.38 9.16
C LEU A 239 -22.21 -9.68 8.53
N ASN A 240 -20.92 -9.73 8.16
CA ASN A 240 -20.27 -10.89 7.55
C ASN A 240 -19.03 -11.27 8.38
N PRO A 241 -19.22 -11.70 9.64
CA PRO A 241 -18.12 -11.81 10.59
C PRO A 241 -17.07 -12.79 10.09
N ASN A 242 -17.43 -13.92 9.49
CA ASN A 242 -16.46 -14.94 9.04
C ASN A 242 -15.36 -14.40 8.11
N LEU A 243 -15.66 -13.37 7.31
CA LEU A 243 -14.74 -12.74 6.37
C LEU A 243 -14.11 -11.45 6.91
N TYR A 244 -14.51 -11.00 8.11
CA TYR A 244 -14.09 -9.73 8.69
C TYR A 244 -12.80 -9.85 9.52
N TYR A 245 -11.79 -9.05 9.19
CA TYR A 245 -10.47 -9.07 9.80
C TYR A 245 -9.79 -7.69 9.72
N ALA A 246 -8.58 -7.57 10.28
CA ALA A 246 -7.87 -6.30 10.37
C ALA A 246 -7.71 -5.56 9.03
N LEU A 247 -7.40 -6.26 7.92
CA LEU A 247 -7.27 -5.57 6.63
C LEU A 247 -8.61 -4.99 6.14
N SER A 248 -9.74 -5.65 6.43
CA SER A 248 -11.07 -5.11 6.09
C SER A 248 -11.27 -3.73 6.72
N VAL A 249 -10.89 -3.58 8.00
CA VAL A 249 -10.91 -2.28 8.70
C VAL A 249 -9.99 -1.27 8.03
N LEU A 250 -8.72 -1.65 7.81
CA LEU A 250 -7.73 -0.73 7.25
C LEU A 250 -8.10 -0.25 5.83
N TRP A 251 -8.67 -1.13 5.00
CA TRP A 251 -9.20 -0.79 3.69
C TRP A 251 -10.40 0.17 3.77
N GLN A 252 -11.43 -0.19 4.54
CA GLN A 252 -12.66 0.61 4.61
C GLN A 252 -12.49 1.94 5.35
N VAL A 253 -11.51 2.06 6.25
CA VAL A 253 -11.15 3.37 6.84
C VAL A 253 -10.43 4.25 5.81
N ALA A 254 -9.62 3.65 4.93
CA ALA A 254 -8.82 4.39 3.96
C ALA A 254 -9.57 4.73 2.66
N TYR A 255 -10.47 3.87 2.20
CA TYR A 255 -11.11 3.96 0.90
C TYR A 255 -12.63 3.75 0.98
N ASP A 256 -13.34 4.47 0.12
CA ASP A 256 -14.65 4.06 -0.37
C ASP A 256 -14.45 2.89 -1.37
N VAL A 257 -14.81 1.68 -0.93
CA VAL A 257 -14.63 0.42 -1.65
C VAL A 257 -15.91 0.06 -2.39
N LYS A 258 -15.84 -0.03 -3.73
CA LYS A 258 -17.01 -0.32 -4.59
C LYS A 258 -16.73 -1.48 -5.53
N LEU A 259 -17.62 -2.46 -5.55
CA LEU A 259 -17.65 -3.49 -6.60
C LEU A 259 -18.28 -2.89 -7.85
N LEU A 260 -17.52 -2.83 -8.94
CA LEU A 260 -17.99 -2.28 -10.22
C LEU A 260 -18.47 -3.37 -11.18
N HIS A 261 -17.75 -4.48 -11.22
CA HIS A 261 -18.00 -5.55 -12.19
C HIS A 261 -17.49 -6.89 -11.67
N THR A 262 -18.15 -7.97 -12.08
CA THR A 262 -17.72 -9.34 -11.81
C THR A 262 -17.60 -10.06 -13.15
N GLU A 263 -16.41 -10.60 -13.41
CA GLU A 263 -16.07 -11.22 -14.69
C GLU A 263 -15.61 -12.66 -14.48
N PRO A 264 -16.09 -13.63 -15.28
CA PRO A 264 -15.61 -15.00 -15.22
C PRO A 264 -14.13 -15.12 -15.56
N TRP A 265 -13.48 -16.13 -14.97
CA TRP A 265 -12.05 -16.39 -15.17
C TRP A 265 -11.63 -16.48 -16.63
N SER A 266 -12.49 -17.03 -17.48
CA SER A 266 -12.24 -17.29 -18.90
C SER A 266 -11.92 -16.05 -19.73
N SER A 267 -12.29 -14.86 -19.26
CA SER A 267 -11.99 -13.60 -19.94
C SER A 267 -10.56 -13.09 -19.72
N PHE A 268 -9.82 -13.78 -18.84
CA PHE A 268 -8.41 -13.56 -18.55
C PHE A 268 -7.61 -14.79 -18.97
N ASP A 269 -6.45 -14.61 -19.61
CA ASP A 269 -5.57 -15.74 -19.98
C ASP A 269 -4.12 -15.47 -19.55
N MET A 270 -3.35 -16.55 -19.46
CA MET A 270 -1.91 -16.54 -19.23
C MET A 270 -1.20 -16.47 -20.58
N CYS A 271 -0.61 -15.32 -20.92
CA CYS A 271 0.21 -15.24 -22.14
C CYS A 271 1.64 -15.68 -21.80
N SER A 272 2.08 -16.83 -22.33
CA SER A 272 3.48 -17.26 -22.24
C SER A 272 4.32 -16.60 -23.33
N GLN A 273 5.64 -16.55 -23.11
CA GLN A 273 6.64 -15.86 -23.94
C GLN A 273 6.70 -16.29 -25.42
N SER A 274 5.96 -17.33 -25.82
CA SER A 274 5.97 -17.86 -27.19
C SER A 274 4.74 -17.49 -28.03
N GLY A 275 3.77 -16.76 -27.47
CA GLY A 275 2.47 -16.58 -28.12
C GLY A 275 1.68 -17.90 -28.26
N GLN A 276 2.16 -18.99 -27.66
CA GLN A 276 1.43 -20.24 -27.55
C GLN A 276 0.76 -20.34 -26.17
N ARG A 277 -0.49 -20.80 -26.19
CA ARG A 277 -1.23 -21.19 -24.99
C ARG A 277 -0.44 -22.25 -24.23
N GLU A 278 0.00 -21.94 -23.01
CA GLU A 278 0.53 -22.96 -22.11
C GLU A 278 -0.59 -23.94 -21.77
N LYS A 279 -0.38 -25.24 -22.00
CA LYS A 279 -1.32 -26.26 -21.54
C LYS A 279 -1.25 -26.35 -20.02
N PRO A 280 -2.39 -26.35 -19.30
CA PRO A 280 -2.38 -26.38 -17.83
C PRO A 280 -1.78 -27.66 -17.26
N GLU A 281 -1.07 -27.53 -16.14
CA GLU A 281 -0.67 -28.64 -15.29
C GLU A 281 -1.91 -29.18 -14.54
N SER A 282 -2.38 -30.36 -14.97
CA SER A 282 -3.48 -31.20 -14.45
C SER A 282 -4.93 -30.71 -14.72
N LYS A 283 -5.86 -31.68 -14.89
CA LYS A 283 -7.27 -31.42 -15.23
C LYS A 283 -8.14 -31.05 -14.02
N GLU A 284 -7.80 -31.52 -12.82
CA GLU A 284 -8.56 -31.26 -11.58
C GLU A 284 -8.36 -29.83 -11.05
N SER A 285 -7.18 -29.23 -11.26
CA SER A 285 -6.90 -27.84 -10.93
C SER A 285 -7.64 -26.87 -11.86
N LEU A 286 -7.92 -27.28 -13.10
CA LEU A 286 -8.57 -26.47 -14.12
C LEU A 286 -10.07 -26.29 -13.85
N GLU A 287 -10.78 -27.33 -13.41
CA GLU A 287 -12.23 -27.27 -13.13
C GLU A 287 -12.55 -26.39 -11.90
N GLN A 288 -11.70 -26.43 -10.86
CA GLN A 288 -11.84 -25.55 -9.68
C GLN A 288 -11.39 -24.10 -9.94
N GLN A 289 -10.50 -23.87 -10.91
CA GLN A 289 -10.04 -22.53 -11.29
C GLN A 289 -10.95 -21.86 -12.34
N THR A 290 -11.58 -22.63 -13.23
CA THR A 290 -12.51 -22.11 -14.26
C THR A 290 -13.83 -21.59 -13.70
N GLN A 291 -14.17 -21.92 -12.45
CA GLN A 291 -15.36 -21.40 -11.75
C GLN A 291 -15.10 -20.10 -10.95
N GLN A 292 -13.87 -19.56 -10.94
CA GLN A 292 -13.53 -18.41 -10.09
C GLN A 292 -13.73 -17.09 -10.81
N ASN A 293 -14.63 -16.24 -10.30
CA ASN A 293 -14.79 -14.89 -10.82
C ASN A 293 -13.67 -13.96 -10.33
N LEU A 294 -13.34 -12.96 -11.15
CA LEU A 294 -12.58 -11.79 -10.72
C LEU A 294 -13.52 -10.60 -10.60
N CYS A 295 -13.33 -9.83 -9.55
CA CYS A 295 -14.14 -8.67 -9.22
C CYS A 295 -13.33 -7.39 -9.46
N LEU A 296 -13.82 -6.50 -10.30
CA LEU A 296 -13.28 -5.16 -10.47
C LEU A 296 -13.70 -4.31 -9.27
N ILE A 297 -12.73 -3.97 -8.42
CA ILE A 297 -12.95 -3.15 -7.24
C ILE A 297 -12.37 -1.75 -7.48
N GLN A 298 -13.21 -0.75 -7.30
CA GLN A 298 -12.82 0.65 -7.21
C GLN A 298 -12.51 1.00 -5.76
N LEU A 299 -11.34 1.61 -5.56
CA LEU A 299 -10.83 2.08 -4.28
C LEU A 299 -10.56 3.57 -4.39
N THR A 300 -11.47 4.37 -3.82
CA THR A 300 -11.34 5.82 -3.80
C THR A 300 -10.93 6.29 -2.41
N PRO A 301 -9.72 6.87 -2.21
CA PRO A 301 -9.31 7.33 -0.90
C PRO A 301 -10.31 8.32 -0.29
N HIS A 302 -10.64 8.12 0.99
CA HIS A 302 -11.51 9.02 1.74
C HIS A 302 -10.84 10.40 1.90
N LYS A 303 -11.62 11.46 1.65
CA LYS A 303 -11.15 12.84 1.79
C LYS A 303 -10.77 13.17 3.25
N ASP A 304 -11.46 12.54 4.18
CA ASP A 304 -11.36 12.69 5.63
C ASP A 304 -10.58 11.54 6.28
N LEU A 305 -9.84 10.71 5.52
CA LEU A 305 -8.96 9.66 6.07
C LEU A 305 -8.09 10.22 7.20
N PHE A 306 -7.40 11.32 6.94
CA PHE A 306 -6.57 12.00 7.92
C PHE A 306 -7.36 13.05 8.69
N SER A 307 -7.11 13.10 9.99
CA SER A 307 -7.68 14.07 10.92
C SER A 307 -6.56 14.75 11.71
N GLN A 308 -6.92 15.52 12.74
CA GLN A 308 -5.95 16.04 13.70
C GLN A 308 -5.24 14.92 14.49
N HIS A 309 -5.87 13.75 14.62
CA HIS A 309 -5.42 12.68 15.50
C HIS A 309 -4.93 11.45 14.73
N LEU A 310 -5.53 11.11 13.58
CA LEU A 310 -5.00 10.11 12.66
C LEU A 310 -4.24 10.81 11.53
N THR A 311 -2.92 10.69 11.54
CA THR A 311 -2.00 11.38 10.62
C THR A 311 -1.10 10.38 9.90
N SER A 312 -0.36 10.84 8.89
CA SER A 312 0.63 10.02 8.20
C SER A 312 1.86 9.67 9.05
N VAL A 313 1.97 10.22 10.26
CA VAL A 313 3.11 10.02 11.17
C VAL A 313 2.83 8.93 12.21
N ASN A 314 1.57 8.75 12.62
CA ASN A 314 1.18 7.81 13.70
C ASN A 314 0.26 6.68 13.23
N TYR A 315 0.15 6.47 11.91
CA TYR A 315 -0.74 5.46 11.34
C TYR A 315 -0.30 4.01 11.65
N ASP A 316 0.98 3.81 11.93
CA ASP A 316 1.58 2.55 12.39
C ASP A 316 1.01 2.12 13.74
N VAL A 317 0.80 3.07 14.66
CA VAL A 317 0.10 2.80 15.93
C VAL A 317 -1.34 2.38 15.68
N PHE A 318 -2.03 3.00 14.71
CA PHE A 318 -3.38 2.58 14.31
C PHE A 318 -3.40 1.17 13.71
N PHE A 319 -2.40 0.82 12.90
CA PHE A 319 -2.23 -0.53 12.35
C PHE A 319 -2.01 -1.54 13.46
N HIS A 320 -1.12 -1.23 14.41
CA HIS A 320 -0.85 -2.06 15.56
C HIS A 320 -2.11 -2.29 16.39
N MET A 321 -2.81 -1.23 16.79
CA MET A 321 -4.07 -1.31 17.55
C MET A 321 -5.07 -2.23 16.84
N THR A 322 -5.29 -2.02 15.54
CA THR A 322 -6.23 -2.82 14.75
C THR A 322 -5.79 -4.28 14.71
N LYS A 323 -4.52 -4.58 14.41
CA LYS A 323 -3.99 -5.96 14.40
C LYS A 323 -4.18 -6.65 15.75
N GLN A 324 -3.82 -5.98 16.86
CA GLN A 324 -3.94 -6.51 18.22
C GLN A 324 -5.39 -6.84 18.59
N CYS A 325 -6.34 -5.98 18.20
CA CYS A 325 -7.77 -6.25 18.43
C CYS A 325 -8.19 -7.56 17.75
N PHE A 326 -7.78 -7.79 16.50
CA PHE A 326 -8.18 -8.99 15.75
C PHE A 326 -7.46 -10.29 16.18
N LEU A 327 -6.39 -10.23 16.99
CA LEU A 327 -5.79 -11.44 17.58
C LEU A 327 -6.79 -12.21 18.48
N LYS A 328 -7.65 -11.47 19.19
CA LYS A 328 -8.78 -12.03 19.95
C LYS A 328 -10.08 -11.37 19.52
N ARG A 329 -10.43 -11.48 18.23
CA ARG A 329 -11.62 -10.87 17.63
C ARG A 329 -12.97 -11.09 18.35
N HIS A 330 -13.13 -12.15 19.15
CA HIS A 330 -14.35 -12.39 19.94
C HIS A 330 -14.27 -11.85 21.38
N GLY A 331 -13.12 -11.29 21.78
CA GLY A 331 -12.89 -10.63 23.06
C GLY A 331 -13.61 -9.29 23.14
N LYS A 332 -13.86 -8.83 24.36
CA LYS A 332 -14.51 -7.54 24.62
C LYS A 332 -13.50 -6.41 24.42
N LEU A 333 -13.94 -5.29 23.85
CA LEU A 333 -13.07 -4.13 23.63
C LEU A 333 -12.37 -3.66 24.91
N ILE A 334 -13.07 -3.68 26.04
CA ILE A 334 -12.50 -3.27 27.34
C ILE A 334 -11.25 -4.07 27.72
N ASP A 335 -11.24 -5.38 27.43
CA ASP A 335 -10.13 -6.26 27.74
C ASP A 335 -8.92 -5.93 26.86
N HIS A 336 -9.15 -5.56 25.59
CA HIS A 336 -8.10 -5.11 24.69
C HIS A 336 -7.52 -3.75 25.12
N LEU A 337 -8.38 -2.80 25.51
CA LEU A 337 -7.98 -1.45 25.90
C LEU A 337 -6.94 -1.45 27.02
N THR A 338 -7.13 -2.29 28.04
CA THR A 338 -6.17 -2.42 29.16
C THR A 338 -4.76 -2.86 28.73
N SER A 339 -4.64 -3.52 27.57
CA SER A 339 -3.35 -3.92 26.99
C SER A 339 -2.79 -2.94 25.96
N LEU A 340 -3.62 -2.04 25.44
CA LEU A 340 -3.27 -1.12 24.36
C LEU A 340 -2.91 0.29 24.86
N SER A 341 -3.52 0.72 25.97
CA SER A 341 -3.40 2.09 26.46
C SER A 341 -3.42 2.11 28.00
N PRO A 342 -2.63 2.99 28.64
CA PRO A 342 -2.69 3.20 30.09
C PRO A 342 -3.91 4.04 30.52
N ILE A 343 -4.65 4.62 29.57
CA ILE A 343 -5.83 5.43 29.86
C ILE A 343 -6.96 4.53 30.35
N ASP A 344 -7.78 5.05 31.28
CA ASP A 344 -8.94 4.33 31.79
C ASP A 344 -9.87 3.86 30.66
N ALA A 345 -10.04 2.55 30.57
CA ALA A 345 -10.81 1.91 29.51
C ALA A 345 -12.30 2.27 29.58
N MET A 346 -12.84 2.52 30.78
CA MET A 346 -14.24 2.90 30.96
C MET A 346 -14.51 4.32 30.43
N ASP A 347 -13.57 5.24 30.64
CA ASP A 347 -13.63 6.59 30.10
C ASP A 347 -13.57 6.60 28.57
N ILE A 348 -12.71 5.75 27.97
CA ILE A 348 -12.66 5.59 26.51
C ILE A 348 -14.01 5.08 25.98
N LEU A 349 -14.54 4.00 26.56
CA LEU A 349 -15.83 3.42 26.14
C LEU A 349 -16.98 4.45 26.22
N LYS A 350 -17.01 5.24 27.29
CA LYS A 350 -18.00 6.31 27.46
C LYS A 350 -17.88 7.38 26.37
N LYS A 351 -16.65 7.77 25.99
CA LYS A 351 -16.41 8.78 24.94
C LYS A 351 -16.83 8.27 23.55
N ILE A 352 -16.53 7.02 23.22
CA ILE A 352 -16.94 6.41 21.94
C ILE A 352 -18.40 5.92 21.94
N ARG A 353 -19.11 6.06 23.06
CA ARG A 353 -20.52 5.66 23.25
C ARG A 353 -20.75 4.16 23.01
N GLN A 354 -19.82 3.32 23.43
CA GLN A 354 -19.92 1.87 23.30
C GLN A 354 -20.17 1.19 24.66
N ASP A 355 -20.91 0.08 24.62
CA ASP A 355 -21.21 -0.72 25.81
C ASP A 355 -20.00 -1.57 26.24
N LYS A 356 -19.90 -1.91 27.53
CA LYS A 356 -18.80 -2.74 28.08
C LYS A 356 -18.76 -4.16 27.50
N THR A 357 -19.87 -4.63 26.94
CA THR A 357 -19.99 -5.98 26.36
C THR A 357 -19.62 -6.03 24.88
N ILE A 358 -19.36 -4.88 24.23
CA ILE A 358 -19.00 -4.86 22.80
C ILE A 358 -17.78 -5.72 22.53
N LYS A 359 -17.86 -6.57 21.52
CA LYS A 359 -16.74 -7.37 21.05
C LYS A 359 -16.10 -6.70 19.85
N ILE A 360 -14.81 -6.97 19.65
CA ILE A 360 -14.06 -6.46 18.49
C ILE A 360 -14.76 -6.81 17.18
N ILE A 361 -15.30 -8.02 17.05
CA ILE A 361 -15.95 -8.45 15.82
C ILE A 361 -17.25 -7.71 15.49
N ASP A 362 -17.87 -7.09 16.48
CA ASP A 362 -19.15 -6.37 16.35
C ASP A 362 -18.93 -4.88 16.03
N MET A 363 -17.69 -4.39 16.09
CA MET A 363 -17.32 -3.01 15.78
C MET A 363 -17.19 -2.79 14.27
N TYR A 364 -17.68 -1.67 13.77
CA TYR A 364 -17.51 -1.28 12.37
C TYR A 364 -16.14 -0.60 12.14
N PRO A 365 -15.62 -0.55 10.90
CA PRO A 365 -14.35 0.12 10.60
C PRO A 365 -14.26 1.57 11.14
N SER A 366 -15.36 2.32 11.07
CA SER A 366 -15.46 3.68 11.64
C SER A 366 -15.28 3.72 13.16
N ASP A 367 -15.70 2.68 13.87
CA ASP A 367 -15.54 2.58 15.33
C ASP A 367 -14.07 2.44 15.71
N PHE A 368 -13.27 1.71 14.91
CA PHE A 368 -11.82 1.61 15.13
C PHE A 368 -11.12 2.96 14.92
N LYS A 369 -11.50 3.71 13.89
CA LYS A 369 -10.97 5.06 13.68
C LYS A 369 -11.34 5.99 14.85
N CYS A 370 -12.62 6.00 15.24
CA CYS A 370 -13.12 6.77 16.37
C CYS A 370 -12.41 6.42 17.69
N LEU A 371 -12.19 5.12 17.94
CA LEU A 371 -11.45 4.60 19.07
C LEU A 371 -10.02 5.16 19.11
N PHE A 372 -9.30 5.04 18.00
CA PHE A 372 -7.92 5.53 17.88
C PHE A 372 -7.83 7.04 18.13
N GLU A 373 -8.69 7.82 17.46
CA GLU A 373 -8.72 9.26 17.58
C GLU A 373 -9.11 9.73 19.00
N THR A 374 -9.98 8.97 19.68
CA THR A 374 -10.38 9.24 21.06
C THR A 374 -9.22 9.06 22.04
N ILE A 375 -8.43 7.99 21.86
CA ILE A 375 -7.23 7.74 22.66
C ILE A 375 -6.19 8.83 22.39
N GLU A 376 -5.97 9.20 21.13
CA GLU A 376 -5.07 10.27 20.73
C GLU A 376 -5.50 11.66 21.22
N CYS A 377 -6.79 11.93 21.36
CA CYS A 377 -7.29 13.21 21.88
C CYS A 377 -7.11 13.36 23.41
N SER A 378 -6.73 12.30 24.13
CA SER A 378 -6.53 12.35 25.57
C SER A 378 -5.37 13.27 25.96
N LYS A 379 -5.64 14.26 26.82
CA LYS A 379 -4.66 15.27 27.27
C LYS A 379 -3.97 14.90 28.58
N ASP A 380 -4.56 13.99 29.34
CA ASP A 380 -4.18 13.77 30.74
C ASP A 380 -2.99 12.82 30.91
N HIS A 381 -2.49 12.23 29.82
CA HIS A 381 -1.45 11.20 29.83
C HIS A 381 -0.31 11.56 28.88
N THR A 382 0.92 11.50 29.36
CA THR A 382 2.14 11.71 28.55
C THR A 382 2.41 10.56 27.59
N CYS A 383 2.00 9.34 27.96
CA CYS A 383 2.03 8.16 27.11
C CYS A 383 0.60 7.66 26.88
N LYS A 384 0.17 7.56 25.61
CA LYS A 384 -1.21 7.20 25.24
C LYS A 384 -1.35 5.74 24.79
N TRP A 385 -0.24 5.12 24.39
CA TRP A 385 -0.20 3.78 23.81
C TRP A 385 0.90 2.95 24.43
N LEU A 386 0.61 1.67 24.66
CA LEU A 386 1.58 0.65 25.06
C LEU A 386 2.18 0.01 23.79
N TYR A 387 2.81 0.83 22.95
CA TYR A 387 3.42 0.43 21.70
C TYR A 387 4.94 0.45 21.83
N ASP A 388 5.61 -0.63 21.39
CA ASP A 388 7.06 -0.71 21.31
C ASP A 388 7.43 -0.99 19.85
N ASP A 389 8.15 -0.05 19.22
CA ASP A 389 8.39 0.07 17.76
C ASP A 389 9.05 -1.18 17.12
N PHE A 390 9.54 -2.14 17.92
CA PHE A 390 10.42 -3.22 17.46
C PHE A 390 9.74 -4.43 16.80
N MET A 391 8.41 -4.46 16.65
CA MET A 391 7.69 -5.70 16.31
C MET A 391 7.12 -5.80 14.89
N GLU A 392 7.20 -4.77 14.04
CA GLU A 392 6.50 -4.82 12.73
C GLU A 392 7.33 -5.36 11.56
N ASP A 393 8.67 -5.41 11.66
CA ASP A 393 9.54 -5.79 10.53
C ASP A 393 9.76 -7.31 10.35
N VAL A 394 9.19 -8.16 11.21
CA VAL A 394 9.46 -9.62 11.20
C VAL A 394 8.38 -10.43 10.48
N ILE A 395 7.25 -9.83 10.11
CA ILE A 395 6.14 -10.57 9.47
C ILE A 395 5.74 -9.87 8.16
N VAL A 396 6.55 -10.08 7.13
CA VAL A 396 6.23 -9.75 5.72
C VAL A 396 6.30 -11.00 4.87
#